data_AF-A0A919NWE9-F1
#
_entry.id   AF-A0A919NWE9-F1
#
_cell.length_a   1.000
_cell.length_b   1.000
_cell.length_c   1.000
_cell.angle_alpha   90.00
_cell.angle_beta   90.00
_cell.angle_gamma   90.00
#
_symmetry.space_group_name_H-M   'P 1'
#
loop_
_entity.id
_entity.type
_entity.pdbx_description
1 polymer ?
#
loop_
_entity_poly.entity_id
_entity_poly.type
_entity_poly.pdbx_seq_one_letter_code
_entity_poly.pdbx_strand_id
1 'polypeptide(L)'
;MAVLSLQFHADRGEIAQLAGRWVNQLGLWLAAEELGPVYRSSLLAAGHIDGELRLPGSVHRLLLSFEEIDLDGSGPFGLVGRNPDALTILLGGQSTSELGLSILQANTDDQRSLLAWRRIRRSMTTSFRHGARVVNSWTGARGTVRDHYFSPAAKTLYDSGVRMIGLNDVLSYEFD
;
A
#
# COMPACT_ATOMS: atom_id res chain seq x y z
N MET A 1 0.80 20.84 8.44
CA MET A 1 0.74 19.38 8.30
C MET A 1 -0.03 18.98 7.06
N ALA A 2 0.66 18.39 6.06
CA ALA A 2 0.04 17.94 4.81
C ALA A 2 -0.27 16.43 4.86
N VAL A 3 -1.50 16.06 4.50
CA VAL A 3 -1.94 14.66 4.45
C VAL A 3 -2.08 14.20 3.00
N LEU A 4 -1.50 13.03 2.70
CA LEU A 4 -1.63 12.35 1.42
C LEU A 4 -2.24 10.98 1.66
N SER A 5 -3.27 10.62 0.88
CA SER A 5 -3.83 9.28 0.88
C SER A 5 -4.27 8.84 -0.52
N LEU A 6 -4.16 7.55 -0.78
CA LEU A 6 -4.66 6.87 -1.97
C LEU A 6 -5.10 5.45 -1.58
N GLN A 7 -6.36 5.12 -1.85
CA GLN A 7 -6.90 3.77 -1.71
C GLN A 7 -6.85 3.07 -3.06
N PHE A 8 -6.38 1.82 -3.08
CA PHE A 8 -6.22 1.07 -4.33
C PHE A 8 -6.23 -0.45 -4.14
N HIS A 9 -6.46 -1.19 -5.21
CA HIS A 9 -6.14 -2.62 -5.29
C HIS A 9 -4.92 -2.85 -6.18
N ALA A 10 -3.95 -3.60 -5.69
CA ALA A 10 -2.81 -4.06 -6.48
C ALA A 10 -2.33 -5.39 -5.91
N ASP A 11 -1.81 -6.25 -6.77
CA ASP A 11 -1.11 -7.46 -6.34
C ASP A 11 0.12 -7.07 -5.50
N ARG A 12 0.35 -7.80 -4.42
CA ARG A 12 1.53 -7.70 -3.56
C ARG A 12 2.85 -7.75 -4.34
N GLY A 13 2.94 -8.58 -5.39
CA GLY A 13 4.11 -8.59 -6.27
C GLY A 13 4.34 -7.24 -6.97
N GLU A 14 3.26 -6.62 -7.44
CA GLU A 14 3.30 -5.32 -8.11
C GLU A 14 3.66 -4.19 -7.12
N ILE A 15 3.11 -4.24 -5.90
CA ILE A 15 3.46 -3.31 -4.82
C ILE A 15 4.95 -3.44 -4.45
N ALA A 16 5.47 -4.66 -4.36
CA ALA A 16 6.89 -4.90 -4.09
C ALA A 16 7.78 -4.28 -5.18
N GLN A 17 7.43 -4.49 -6.45
CA GLN A 17 8.17 -3.89 -7.56
C GLN A 17 8.10 -2.36 -7.56
N LEU A 18 6.95 -1.77 -7.24
CA LEU A 18 6.80 -0.32 -7.09
C LEU A 18 7.68 0.22 -5.98
N ALA A 19 7.60 -0.37 -4.78
CA ALA A 19 8.40 0.03 -3.62
C ALA A 19 9.89 -0.08 -3.91
N GLY A 20 10.35 -1.20 -4.49
CA GLY A 20 11.75 -1.38 -4.84
C GLY A 20 12.27 -0.37 -5.88
N ARG A 21 11.45 -0.02 -6.88
CA ARG A 21 11.77 1.06 -7.81
C ARG A 21 11.92 2.40 -7.09
N TRP A 22 11.02 2.73 -6.16
CA TRP A 22 11.11 4.00 -5.43
C TRP A 22 12.33 4.05 -4.52
N VAL A 23 12.67 2.96 -3.84
CA VAL A 23 13.92 2.85 -3.07
C VAL A 23 15.11 3.17 -3.95
N ASN A 24 15.26 2.46 -5.07
CA ASN A 24 16.42 2.62 -5.95
C ASN A 24 16.48 3.99 -6.65
N GLN A 25 15.33 4.59 -6.98
CA GLN A 25 15.28 5.89 -7.66
C GLN A 25 15.49 7.09 -6.73
N LEU A 26 15.07 6.97 -5.47
CA LEU A 26 15.04 8.09 -4.53
C LEU A 26 16.04 7.92 -3.37
N GLY A 27 16.71 6.76 -3.27
CA GLY A 27 17.64 6.45 -2.19
C GLY A 27 16.93 6.31 -0.84
N LEU A 28 15.76 5.66 -0.82
CA LEU A 28 14.94 5.55 0.39
C LEU A 28 15.36 4.37 1.27
N TRP A 29 15.18 4.52 2.57
CA TRP A 29 15.07 3.41 3.49
C TRP A 29 13.71 2.74 3.32
N LEU A 30 13.67 1.41 3.44
CA LEU A 30 12.45 0.61 3.38
C LEU A 30 12.42 -0.37 4.53
N ALA A 31 11.32 -0.38 5.28
CA ALA A 31 11.01 -1.39 6.28
C ALA A 31 9.68 -2.07 5.99
N ALA A 32 9.51 -3.27 6.52
CA ALA A 32 8.25 -4.00 6.56
C ALA A 32 7.80 -4.21 8.00
N GLU A 33 6.49 -4.33 8.17
CA GLU A 33 5.84 -4.62 9.45
C GLU A 33 4.90 -5.83 9.30
N GLU A 34 4.99 -6.75 10.25
CA GLU A 34 4.09 -7.89 10.43
C GLU A 34 3.30 -7.66 11.72
N LEU A 35 1.97 -7.56 11.62
CA LEU A 35 1.12 -7.17 12.75
C LEU A 35 0.65 -8.33 13.63
N GLY A 36 0.82 -9.57 13.18
CA GLY A 36 0.41 -10.76 13.92
C GLY A 36 0.92 -12.05 13.28
N PRO A 37 0.94 -13.18 14.01
CA PRO A 37 0.52 -13.34 15.41
C PRO A 37 1.50 -12.74 16.43
N VAL A 38 2.75 -12.46 16.02
CA VAL A 38 3.75 -11.74 16.81
C VAL A 38 4.14 -10.51 16.03
N TYR A 39 4.05 -9.34 16.65
CA TYR A 39 4.45 -8.09 16.02
C TYR A 39 5.95 -8.11 15.70
N ARG A 40 6.31 -7.76 14.46
CA ARG A 40 7.70 -7.62 14.01
C ARG A 40 7.85 -6.48 13.01
N SER A 41 8.95 -5.76 13.11
CA SER A 41 9.43 -4.81 12.12
C SER A 41 10.79 -5.26 11.61
N SER A 42 11.07 -5.09 10.32
CA SER A 42 12.36 -5.46 9.73
C SER A 42 12.78 -4.45 8.67
N LEU A 43 14.07 -4.13 8.64
CA LEU A 43 14.65 -3.35 7.56
C LEU A 43 14.79 -4.24 6.32
N LEU A 44 14.28 -3.76 5.19
CA LEU A 44 14.40 -4.44 3.90
C LEU A 44 15.46 -3.79 3.00
N ALA A 45 15.67 -2.47 3.13
CA ALA A 45 16.62 -1.74 2.30
C ALA A 45 17.11 -0.45 2.97
N ALA A 46 18.35 -0.07 2.66
CA ALA A 46 18.96 1.21 3.06
C ALA A 46 19.46 1.95 1.80
N GLY A 47 18.55 2.61 1.10
CA GLY A 47 18.85 3.37 -0.11
C GLY A 47 19.03 2.53 -1.39
N HIS A 48 19.17 1.20 -1.27
CA HIS A 48 19.31 0.31 -2.41
C HIS A 48 18.73 -1.08 -2.14
N ILE A 49 18.17 -1.70 -3.18
CA ILE A 49 17.78 -3.11 -3.21
C ILE A 49 18.47 -3.79 -4.38
N ASP A 50 19.29 -4.80 -4.06
CA ASP A 50 19.83 -5.75 -5.02
C ASP A 50 18.77 -6.80 -5.38
N GLY A 51 18.54 -7.01 -6.67
CA GLY A 51 17.62 -8.03 -7.17
C GLY A 51 16.14 -7.68 -7.01
N GLU A 52 15.29 -8.72 -6.93
CA GLU A 52 13.84 -8.58 -6.87
C GLU A 52 13.35 -8.51 -5.41
N LEU A 53 12.66 -7.42 -5.06
CA LEU A 53 11.96 -7.34 -3.78
C LEU A 53 10.74 -8.27 -3.78
N ARG A 54 10.67 -9.18 -2.80
CA ARG A 54 9.52 -10.07 -2.59
C ARG A 54 8.94 -9.84 -1.20
N LEU A 55 7.61 -9.76 -1.14
CA LEU A 55 6.89 -9.54 0.11
C LEU A 55 6.17 -10.82 0.53
N PRO A 56 6.54 -11.42 1.67
CA PRO A 56 5.80 -12.52 2.26
C PRO A 56 4.33 -12.13 2.49
N GLY A 57 3.45 -13.15 2.52
CA GLY A 57 2.03 -12.95 2.87
C GLY A 57 1.81 -12.40 4.28
N SER A 58 2.78 -12.59 5.18
CA SER A 58 2.73 -12.09 6.57
C SER A 58 3.05 -10.59 6.70
N VAL A 59 3.54 -9.92 5.65
CA VAL A 59 3.78 -8.46 5.69
C VAL A 59 2.45 -7.72 5.60
N HIS A 60 2.22 -6.79 6.50
CA HIS A 60 0.97 -6.01 6.55
C HIS A 60 1.20 -4.55 6.13
N ARG A 61 2.41 -4.03 6.33
CA ARG A 61 2.73 -2.64 6.01
C ARG A 61 4.15 -2.52 5.50
N LEU A 62 4.34 -1.60 4.55
CA LEU A 62 5.65 -1.07 4.18
C LEU A 62 5.78 0.36 4.69
N LEU A 63 6.99 0.75 5.07
CA LEU A 63 7.35 2.11 5.42
C LEU A 63 8.57 2.53 4.59
N LEU A 64 8.47 3.68 3.91
CA LEU A 64 9.55 4.30 3.15
C LEU A 64 9.92 5.65 3.76
N SER A 65 11.22 5.90 3.93
CA SER A 65 11.73 7.13 4.55
C SER A 65 12.98 7.64 3.84
N PHE A 66 13.22 8.95 3.88
CA PHE A 66 14.52 9.53 3.52
C PHE A 66 15.56 9.39 4.63
N GLU A 67 15.09 9.26 5.87
CA GLU A 67 15.91 9.08 7.06
C GLU A 67 15.99 7.60 7.45
N GLU A 68 17.01 7.25 8.24
CA GLU A 68 17.15 5.92 8.83
C GLU A 68 15.89 5.54 9.62
N ILE A 69 15.43 4.30 9.42
CA ILE A 69 14.17 3.83 10.02
C ILE A 69 14.43 3.32 11.43
N ASP A 70 13.76 3.93 12.39
CA ASP A 70 13.76 3.49 13.78
C ASP A 70 12.82 2.30 13.97
N LEU A 71 13.38 1.12 14.22
CA LEU A 71 12.65 -0.14 14.30
C LEU A 71 12.15 -0.50 15.70
N ASP A 72 12.61 0.13 16.79
CA ASP A 72 12.24 -0.31 18.16
C ASP A 72 10.81 0.08 18.58
N GLY A 73 9.97 0.48 17.63
CA GLY A 73 8.55 0.68 17.87
C GLY A 73 7.86 -0.66 18.15
N SER A 74 6.97 -0.70 19.14
CA SER A 74 6.15 -1.89 19.44
C SER A 74 4.68 -1.68 19.10
N GLY A 75 4.05 -2.76 18.63
CA GLY A 75 2.62 -2.80 18.32
C GLY A 75 2.21 -2.04 17.05
N PRO A 76 0.91 -2.05 16.68
CA PRO A 76 0.45 -1.67 15.34
C PRO A 76 0.68 -0.23 14.89
N PHE A 77 1.10 0.64 15.81
CA PHE A 77 1.39 2.05 15.56
C PHE A 77 2.86 2.40 15.87
N GLY A 78 3.66 1.43 16.34
CA GLY A 78 5.02 1.65 16.80
C GLY A 78 5.93 2.14 15.67
N LEU A 79 5.96 1.41 14.55
CA LEU A 79 6.84 1.76 13.43
C LEU A 79 6.48 3.13 12.83
N VAL A 80 5.20 3.38 12.57
CA VAL A 80 4.74 4.66 11.98
C VAL A 80 4.91 5.82 12.95
N GLY A 81 4.64 5.61 14.24
CA GLY A 81 4.73 6.66 15.26
C GLY A 81 6.17 7.14 15.53
N ARG A 82 7.17 6.28 15.33
CA ARG A 82 8.59 6.62 15.52
C ARG A 82 9.27 7.17 14.28
N ASN A 83 8.65 7.04 13.11
CA ASN A 83 9.21 7.47 11.83
C ASN A 83 8.29 8.51 11.19
N PRO A 84 8.30 9.77 11.70
CA PRO A 84 7.52 10.85 11.10
C PRO A 84 7.97 11.13 9.67
N ASP A 85 7.13 11.83 8.90
CA ASP A 85 7.37 12.19 7.51
C ASP A 85 7.48 11.01 6.51
N ALA A 86 7.41 9.78 6.99
CA ALA A 86 7.48 8.58 6.19
C ALA A 86 6.21 8.34 5.34
N LEU A 87 6.41 7.66 4.21
CA LEU A 87 5.35 7.11 3.38
C LEU A 87 5.06 5.68 3.81
N THR A 88 3.80 5.36 4.03
CA THR A 88 3.36 4.03 4.42
C THR A 88 2.46 3.43 3.36
N ILE A 89 2.55 2.11 3.20
CA ILE A 89 1.61 1.32 2.40
C ILE A 89 1.03 0.25 3.31
N LEU A 90 -0.23 0.38 3.71
CA LEU A 90 -0.98 -0.71 4.29
C LEU A 90 -1.36 -1.68 3.16
N LEU A 91 -0.97 -2.94 3.30
CA LEU A 91 -1.22 -3.99 2.32
C LEU A 91 -2.53 -4.69 2.65
N GLY A 92 -3.41 -4.79 1.64
CA GLY A 92 -4.58 -5.65 1.72
C GLY A 92 -4.20 -7.12 1.85
N GLY A 93 -5.08 -7.91 2.47
CA GLY A 93 -4.97 -9.37 2.44
C GLY A 93 -5.03 -9.88 1.00
N GLN A 94 -4.31 -10.96 0.70
CA GLN A 94 -4.31 -11.56 -0.63
C GLN A 94 -4.36 -13.07 -0.51
N SER A 95 -5.33 -13.67 -1.20
CA SER A 95 -5.53 -15.11 -1.30
C SER A 95 -5.86 -15.49 -2.74
N THR A 96 -6.14 -16.77 -2.98
CA THR A 96 -6.59 -17.23 -4.31
C THR A 96 -7.98 -16.76 -4.68
N SER A 97 -8.81 -16.36 -3.70
CA SER A 97 -10.20 -15.94 -3.90
C SER A 97 -10.42 -14.45 -3.68
N GLU A 98 -9.50 -13.77 -2.99
CA GLU A 98 -9.71 -12.39 -2.55
C GLU A 98 -8.43 -11.55 -2.67
N LEU A 99 -8.62 -10.29 -3.06
CA LEU A 99 -7.60 -9.23 -3.00
C LEU A 99 -8.18 -8.05 -2.23
N GLY A 100 -7.53 -7.71 -1.12
CA GLY A 100 -7.95 -6.65 -0.23
C GLY A 100 -7.44 -5.27 -0.64
N LEU A 101 -8.14 -4.25 -0.15
CA LEU A 101 -7.79 -2.86 -0.32
C LEU A 101 -6.45 -2.54 0.33
N SER A 102 -5.55 -1.95 -0.46
CA SER A 102 -4.31 -1.35 0.02
C SER A 102 -4.45 0.17 0.13
N ILE A 103 -3.68 0.77 1.03
CA ILE A 103 -3.73 2.22 1.26
C ILE A 103 -2.31 2.79 1.33
N LEU A 104 -2.02 3.74 0.45
CA LEU A 104 -0.83 4.58 0.51
C LEU A 104 -1.15 5.81 1.35
N GLN A 105 -0.35 6.10 2.37
CA GLN A 105 -0.57 7.25 3.26
C GLN A 105 0.74 7.89 3.68
N ALA A 106 0.74 9.22 3.77
CA ALA A 106 1.81 9.99 4.39
C ALA A 106 1.22 11.18 5.14
N ASN A 107 1.86 11.53 6.25
CA ASN A 107 1.59 12.75 6.99
C ASN A 107 2.92 13.43 7.28
N THR A 108 3.13 14.62 6.71
CA THR A 108 4.44 15.27 6.72
C THR A 108 4.32 16.79 6.69
N ASP A 109 5.25 17.46 7.37
CA ASP A 109 5.50 18.90 7.22
C ASP A 109 6.82 19.18 6.50
N ASP A 110 7.66 18.16 6.31
CA ASP A 110 8.86 18.26 5.50
C ASP A 110 8.54 18.41 4.01
N GLN A 111 9.01 19.52 3.43
CA GLN A 111 8.73 19.87 2.04
C GLN A 111 9.37 18.88 1.06
N ARG A 112 10.55 18.34 1.38
CA ARG A 112 11.24 17.36 0.52
C ARG A 112 10.43 16.07 0.43
N SER A 113 10.02 15.54 1.57
CA SER A 113 9.19 14.34 1.70
C SER A 113 7.85 14.53 1.00
N LEU A 114 7.16 15.64 1.24
CA LEU A 114 5.88 15.95 0.58
C LEU A 114 5.97 15.94 -0.95
N LEU A 115 7.01 16.53 -1.53
CA LEU A 115 7.21 16.54 -2.98
C LEU A 115 7.47 15.14 -3.54
N ALA A 116 8.28 14.33 -2.85
CA ALA A 116 8.54 12.95 -3.22
C ALA A 116 7.26 12.08 -3.16
N TRP A 117 6.50 12.19 -2.08
CA TRP A 117 5.25 11.44 -1.89
C TRP A 117 4.18 11.83 -2.90
N ARG A 118 4.09 13.11 -3.26
CA ARG A 118 3.22 13.58 -4.35
C ARG A 118 3.64 13.01 -5.71
N ARG A 119 4.95 12.91 -5.97
CA ARG A 119 5.47 12.29 -7.20
C ARG A 119 5.15 10.80 -7.25
N ILE A 120 5.33 10.07 -6.15
CA ILE A 120 4.97 8.65 -6.05
C ILE A 120 3.47 8.46 -6.28
N ARG A 121 2.62 9.19 -5.55
CA ARG A 121 1.16 9.14 -5.73
C ARG A 121 0.78 9.42 -7.18
N ARG A 122 1.33 10.49 -7.78
CA ARG A 122 1.06 10.84 -9.18
C ARG A 122 1.46 9.71 -10.13
N SER A 123 2.63 9.12 -9.93
CA SER A 123 3.08 7.97 -10.72
C SER A 123 2.08 6.83 -10.66
N MET A 124 1.58 6.49 -9.47
CA MET A 124 0.57 5.44 -9.30
C MET A 124 -0.74 5.80 -10.01
N THR A 125 -1.27 7.00 -9.78
CA THR A 125 -2.54 7.43 -10.39
C THR A 125 -2.48 7.53 -11.91
N THR A 126 -1.29 7.71 -12.49
CA THR A 126 -1.10 7.71 -13.95
C THR A 126 -0.99 6.29 -14.51
N SER A 127 -0.37 5.35 -13.76
CA SER A 127 -0.24 3.96 -14.21
C SER A 127 -1.46 3.09 -13.93
N PHE A 128 -2.28 3.46 -12.95
CA PHE A 128 -3.44 2.69 -12.53
C PHE A 128 -4.70 3.13 -13.26
N ARG A 129 -5.64 2.20 -13.40
CA ARG A 129 -7.01 2.53 -13.79
C ARG A 129 -7.75 3.06 -12.56
N HIS A 130 -8.88 3.75 -12.80
CA HIS A 130 -9.71 4.29 -11.73
C HIS A 130 -11.19 4.10 -12.05
N GLY A 131 -12.01 4.12 -11.00
CA GLY A 131 -13.43 3.86 -11.04
C GLY A 131 -13.78 2.45 -10.57
N ALA A 132 -14.74 2.34 -9.66
CA ALA A 132 -15.31 1.06 -9.27
C ALA A 132 -16.76 1.23 -8.81
N ARG A 133 -17.53 0.15 -8.89
CA ARG A 133 -18.80 0.03 -8.16
C ARG A 133 -18.53 -0.67 -6.84
N VAL A 134 -18.85 -0.02 -5.73
CA VAL A 134 -18.82 -0.62 -4.41
C VAL A 134 -20.17 -1.25 -4.10
N VAL A 135 -20.13 -2.47 -3.59
CA VAL A 135 -21.30 -3.23 -3.16
C VAL A 135 -21.14 -3.57 -1.69
N ASN A 136 -22.13 -3.22 -0.88
CA ASN A 136 -22.23 -3.67 0.49
C ASN A 136 -22.87 -5.07 0.50
N SER A 137 -22.11 -6.08 0.93
CA SER A 137 -22.52 -7.49 0.88
C SER A 137 -23.67 -7.82 1.84
N TRP A 138 -23.87 -7.03 2.90
CA TRP A 138 -24.94 -7.26 3.88
C TRP A 138 -26.28 -6.66 3.45
N THR A 139 -26.26 -5.50 2.82
CA THR A 139 -27.47 -4.74 2.46
C THR A 139 -27.80 -4.78 0.98
N GLY A 140 -26.86 -5.20 0.13
CA GLY A 140 -26.95 -5.11 -1.32
C GLY A 140 -26.86 -3.68 -1.87
N ALA A 141 -26.62 -2.68 -1.02
CA ALA A 141 -26.48 -1.29 -1.44
C ALA A 141 -25.29 -1.13 -2.40
N ARG A 142 -25.46 -0.31 -3.44
CA ARG A 142 -24.45 -0.06 -4.47
C ARG A 142 -24.14 1.42 -4.60
N GLY A 143 -22.88 1.75 -4.84
CA GLY A 143 -22.44 3.12 -5.14
C GLY A 143 -21.25 3.13 -6.08
N THR A 144 -21.06 4.22 -6.82
CA THR A 144 -19.89 4.40 -7.69
C THR A 144 -18.82 5.20 -6.95
N VAL A 145 -17.59 4.72 -6.96
CA VAL A 145 -16.42 5.39 -6.40
C VAL A 145 -15.46 5.72 -7.54
N ARG A 146 -15.50 6.98 -8.00
CA ARG A 146 -14.69 7.44 -9.15
C ARG A 146 -13.20 7.47 -8.84
N ASP A 147 -12.85 7.82 -7.61
CA ASP A 147 -11.46 7.98 -7.17
C ASP A 147 -10.87 6.70 -6.55
N HIS A 148 -11.47 5.54 -6.87
CA HIS A 148 -10.91 4.24 -6.49
C HIS A 148 -9.94 3.76 -7.56
N TYR A 149 -8.71 3.44 -7.18
CA TYR A 149 -7.67 3.03 -8.14
C TYR A 149 -7.44 1.52 -8.11
N PHE A 150 -7.04 0.95 -9.24
CA PHE A 150 -6.64 -0.44 -9.30
C PHE A 150 -5.58 -0.66 -10.36
N SER A 151 -4.66 -1.57 -10.06
CA SER A 151 -3.55 -1.86 -10.94
C SER A 151 -3.93 -2.79 -12.10
N PRO A 152 -3.11 -2.89 -13.15
CA PRO A 152 -3.30 -3.88 -14.20
C PRO A 152 -3.38 -5.32 -13.66
N ALA A 153 -2.50 -5.69 -12.71
CA ALA A 153 -2.55 -7.02 -12.10
C ALA A 153 -3.84 -7.25 -11.30
N ALA A 154 -4.32 -6.25 -10.56
CA ALA A 154 -5.59 -6.34 -9.85
C ALA A 154 -6.78 -6.52 -10.80
N LYS A 155 -6.79 -5.85 -11.96
CA LYS A 155 -7.82 -6.05 -12.99
C LYS A 155 -7.81 -7.47 -13.55
N THR A 156 -6.63 -8.00 -13.85
CA THR A 156 -6.48 -9.40 -14.32
C THR A 156 -7.00 -10.40 -13.29
N LEU A 157 -6.70 -10.18 -12.01
CA LEU A 157 -7.22 -11.02 -10.91
C LEU A 157 -8.75 -10.92 -10.83
N TYR A 158 -9.30 -9.72 -10.87
CA TYR A 158 -10.75 -9.51 -10.88
C TYR A 158 -11.43 -10.23 -12.07
N ASP A 159 -10.87 -10.11 -13.28
CA ASP A 159 -11.41 -10.75 -14.48
C ASP A 159 -11.35 -12.29 -14.41
N SER A 160 -10.43 -12.84 -13.61
CA SER A 160 -10.36 -14.27 -13.30
C SER A 160 -11.30 -14.73 -12.17
N GLY A 161 -12.09 -13.83 -11.60
CA GLY A 161 -13.08 -14.12 -10.55
C GLY A 161 -12.60 -13.90 -9.12
N VAL A 162 -11.41 -13.31 -8.92
CA VAL A 162 -10.94 -12.92 -7.57
C VAL A 162 -11.79 -11.74 -7.08
N ARG A 163 -12.32 -11.84 -5.86
CA ARG A 163 -13.12 -10.78 -5.25
C ARG A 163 -12.22 -9.64 -4.76
N MET A 164 -12.56 -8.42 -5.13
CA MET A 164 -11.89 -7.22 -4.62
C MET A 164 -12.63 -6.75 -3.38
N ILE A 165 -11.97 -6.74 -2.22
CA ILE A 165 -12.62 -6.45 -0.92
C ILE A 165 -12.05 -5.18 -0.28
N GLY A 166 -12.87 -4.49 0.51
CA GLY A 166 -12.48 -3.31 1.25
C GLY A 166 -11.52 -3.60 2.41
N LEU A 167 -11.43 -2.66 3.35
CA LEU A 167 -10.77 -2.87 4.64
C LEU A 167 -11.44 -3.96 5.49
N ASN A 168 -12.70 -4.27 5.16
CA ASN A 168 -13.45 -5.39 5.69
C ASN A 168 -14.11 -6.15 4.52
N ASP A 169 -14.59 -7.36 4.80
CA ASP A 169 -15.29 -8.24 3.88
C ASP A 169 -16.73 -7.80 3.57
N VAL A 170 -17.21 -6.73 4.23
CA VAL A 170 -18.54 -6.16 4.04
C VAL A 170 -18.63 -5.37 2.74
N LEU A 171 -17.53 -4.78 2.28
CA LEU A 171 -17.49 -4.02 1.03
C LEU A 171 -16.73 -4.80 -0.03
N SER A 172 -17.34 -5.00 -1.19
CA SER A 172 -16.65 -5.48 -2.38
C SER A 172 -16.63 -4.42 -3.47
N TYR A 173 -15.59 -4.46 -4.28
CA TYR A 173 -15.37 -3.56 -5.40
C TYR A 173 -15.52 -4.35 -6.70
N GLU A 174 -16.26 -3.78 -7.63
CA GLU A 174 -16.42 -4.30 -8.98
C GLU A 174 -15.77 -3.31 -9.93
N PHE A 175 -14.79 -3.79 -10.69
CA PHE A 175 -14.08 -2.97 -11.67
C PHE A 175 -14.81 -3.00 -13.00
N ASP A 176 -14.79 -1.86 -13.70
CA ASP A 176 -15.25 -1.75 -15.08
C ASP A 176 -14.23 -2.37 -16.08
#